data_AF-A0AB38CSU3-F1
#
_entry.id   AF-A0AB38CSU3-F1
#
_cell.length_a   1.000
_cell.length_b   1.000
_cell.length_c   1.000
_cell.angle_alpha   90.00
_cell.angle_beta   90.00
_cell.angle_gamma   90.00
#
_symmetry.space_group_name_H-M   'P 1'
#
loop_
_entity.id
_entity.type
_entity.pdbx_description
1 polymer ?
#
loop_
_entity_poly.entity_id
_entity_poly.type
_entity_poly.pdbx_seq_one_letter_code
_entity_poly.pdbx_strand_id
1 'polypeptide(L)'
;MDDIHIPKPNPALTAILKSPKMARIVRLKTEYAKVRYRAIVAKRSRRLAASARVKLSIGGYKNDRWVGQLIVGEGLKYGASHEFGHEAARSTESGQYVERFPARRRAVRKRKARAAKDLKQVLRSLRNS
;
A
#
# COMPACT_ATOMS: atom_id res chain seq x y z
N MET A 1 -7.24 -42.34 24.98
CA MET A 1 -6.99 -41.08 24.25
C MET A 1 -5.73 -40.52 24.87
N ASP A 2 -4.58 -40.73 24.22
CA ASP A 2 -3.31 -40.29 24.77
C ASP A 2 -3.18 -38.78 24.55
N ASP A 3 -3.15 -38.01 25.64
CA ASP A 3 -2.94 -36.57 25.60
C ASP A 3 -1.50 -36.27 25.17
N ILE A 4 -1.31 -35.92 23.90
CA ILE A 4 0.00 -35.55 23.36
C ILE A 4 0.33 -34.12 23.82
N HIS A 5 1.20 -34.00 24.81
CA HIS A 5 1.69 -32.71 25.29
C HIS A 5 2.76 -32.13 24.35
N ILE A 6 2.35 -31.23 23.42
CA ILE A 6 3.29 -30.50 22.56
C ILE A 6 3.78 -29.23 23.29
N PRO A 7 5.09 -29.09 23.56
CA PRO A 7 5.63 -27.91 24.21
C PRO A 7 5.43 -26.66 23.34
N LYS A 8 5.13 -25.51 23.96
CA LYS A 8 4.99 -24.22 23.28
C LYS A 8 6.24 -23.35 23.53
N PRO A 9 6.91 -22.85 22.48
CA PRO A 9 6.59 -23.02 21.06
C PRO A 9 6.95 -24.42 20.54
N ASN A 10 6.20 -24.91 19.56
CA ASN A 10 6.44 -26.22 18.96
C ASN A 10 7.85 -26.26 18.34
N PRO A 11 8.74 -27.17 18.79
CA PRO A 11 10.15 -27.18 18.38
C PRO A 11 10.34 -27.50 16.89
N ALA A 12 9.54 -28.41 16.34
CA ALA A 12 9.61 -28.77 14.91
C ALA A 12 9.19 -27.61 14.01
N LEU A 13 8.10 -26.92 14.36
CA LEU A 13 7.67 -25.72 13.64
C LEU A 13 8.69 -24.59 13.78
N THR A 14 9.25 -24.39 14.97
CA THR A 14 10.28 -23.39 15.23
C THR A 14 11.52 -23.61 14.37
N ALA A 15 11.97 -24.86 14.21
CA ALA A 15 13.11 -25.20 13.35
C ALA A 15 12.85 -24.82 11.88
N ILE A 16 11.64 -25.10 11.37
CA ILE A 16 11.24 -24.70 10.02
C ILE A 16 11.18 -23.17 9.89
N LEU A 17 10.57 -22.49 10.86
CA LEU A 17 10.38 -21.03 10.85
C LEU A 17 11.67 -20.23 11.03
N LYS A 18 12.71 -20.83 11.63
CA LYS A 18 14.06 -20.28 11.74
C LYS A 18 14.98 -20.69 10.59
N SER A 19 14.54 -21.58 9.69
CA SER A 19 15.37 -22.07 8.61
C SER A 19 15.85 -20.96 7.65
N PRO A 20 17.00 -21.15 6.97
CA PRO A 20 17.48 -20.22 5.95
C PRO A 20 16.50 -20.05 4.77
N LYS A 21 15.71 -21.08 4.46
CA LYS A 21 14.64 -21.00 3.46
C LYS A 21 13.57 -20.00 3.90
N MET A 22 13.15 -20.05 5.16
CA MET A 22 12.17 -19.10 5.69
C MET A 22 12.73 -17.68 5.72
N ALA A 23 14.00 -17.50 6.09
CA ALA A 23 14.67 -16.19 6.04
C ALA A 23 14.57 -15.54 4.64
N ARG A 24 14.83 -16.33 3.58
CA ARG A 24 14.71 -15.88 2.18
C ARG A 24 13.29 -15.51 1.80
N ILE A 25 12.29 -16.30 2.19
CA ILE A 25 10.87 -16.02 1.92
C ILE A 25 10.43 -14.72 2.59
N VAL A 26 10.77 -14.55 3.87
CA VAL A 26 10.43 -13.33 4.63
C VAL A 26 11.13 -12.12 4.02
N ARG A 27 12.40 -12.26 3.62
CA ARG A 27 13.13 -11.20 2.91
C ARG A 27 12.41 -10.78 1.64
N LEU A 28 12.07 -11.75 0.78
CA LEU A 28 11.41 -11.49 -0.51
C LEU A 28 10.08 -10.75 -0.32
N LYS A 29 9.25 -11.20 0.63
CA LYS A 29 7.98 -10.53 0.95
C LYS A 29 8.19 -9.11 1.46
N THR A 30 9.21 -8.89 2.29
CA THR A 30 9.49 -7.56 2.87
C THR A 30 10.07 -6.60 1.83
N GLU A 31 10.94 -7.07 0.93
CA GLU A 31 11.43 -6.28 -0.21
C GLU A 31 10.28 -5.91 -1.17
N TYR A 32 9.35 -6.85 -1.41
CA TYR A 32 8.16 -6.55 -2.20
C TYR A 32 7.28 -5.46 -1.55
N ALA A 33 7.11 -5.50 -0.23
CA ALA A 33 6.44 -4.45 0.52
C ALA A 33 7.17 -3.10 0.40
N LYS A 34 8.51 -3.08 0.45
CA LYS A 34 9.33 -1.89 0.22
C LYS A 34 9.11 -1.29 -1.17
N VAL A 35 9.07 -2.11 -2.22
CA VAL A 35 8.81 -1.63 -3.59
C VAL A 35 7.41 -1.00 -3.68
N ARG A 36 6.39 -1.65 -3.12
CA ARG A 36 5.04 -1.08 -3.05
C ARG A 36 5.00 0.24 -2.27
N TYR A 37 5.70 0.30 -1.14
CA TYR A 37 5.85 1.52 -0.35
C TYR A 37 6.44 2.65 -1.18
N ARG A 38 7.58 2.38 -1.84
CA ARG A 38 8.26 3.33 -2.71
C ARG A 38 7.36 3.81 -3.84
N ALA A 39 6.61 2.92 -4.50
CA ALA A 39 5.72 3.31 -5.60
C ALA A 39 4.57 4.24 -5.17
N ILE A 40 4.07 4.07 -3.94
CA ILE A 40 3.00 4.91 -3.39
C ILE A 40 3.58 6.24 -2.90
N VAL A 41 4.65 6.19 -2.12
CA VAL A 41 5.23 7.36 -1.45
C VAL A 41 6.08 8.20 -2.38
N ALA A 42 6.76 7.64 -3.38
CA ALA A 42 7.52 8.43 -4.36
C ALA A 42 6.64 9.40 -5.15
N LYS A 43 5.33 9.13 -5.26
CA LYS A 43 4.36 10.07 -5.83
C LYS A 43 4.22 11.33 -4.96
N ARG A 44 4.42 11.20 -3.64
CA ARG A 44 4.26 12.26 -2.61
C ARG A 44 5.59 12.90 -2.21
N SER A 45 6.57 12.08 -1.84
CA SER A 45 7.88 12.48 -1.34
C SER A 45 8.98 11.52 -1.81
N ARG A 46 9.88 12.02 -2.66
CA ARG A 46 11.02 11.23 -3.20
C ARG A 46 12.06 10.90 -2.12
N ARG A 47 12.31 11.82 -1.18
CA ARG A 47 13.29 11.61 -0.08
C ARG A 47 12.85 10.50 0.86
N LEU A 48 11.56 10.45 1.18
CA LEU A 48 11.02 9.42 2.06
C LEU A 48 11.02 8.04 1.39
N ALA A 49 10.66 7.98 0.11
CA ALA A 49 10.76 6.74 -0.67
C ALA A 49 12.21 6.20 -0.72
N ALA A 50 13.19 7.10 -0.88
CA ALA A 50 14.60 6.71 -0.87
C ALA A 50 15.03 6.09 0.47
N SER A 51 14.56 6.64 1.60
CA SER A 51 14.92 6.18 2.96
C SER A 51 14.43 4.78 3.34
N ALA A 52 13.51 4.19 2.56
CA ALA A 52 12.95 2.88 2.88
C ALA A 52 14.00 1.76 2.81
N ARG A 53 14.17 1.00 3.90
CA ARG A 53 15.09 -0.13 4.01
C ARG A 53 14.45 -1.34 4.71
N VAL A 54 14.96 -2.53 4.40
CA VAL A 54 14.50 -3.79 4.97
C VAL A 54 15.50 -4.28 6.01
N LYS A 55 15.00 -4.72 7.16
CA LYS A 55 15.76 -5.42 8.20
C LYS A 55 15.11 -6.77 8.47
N LEU A 56 15.93 -7.81 8.64
CA LEU A 56 15.48 -9.13 9.09
C LEU A 56 16.00 -9.36 10.49
N SER A 57 15.17 -9.95 11.34
CA SER A 57 15.54 -10.35 12.69
C SER A 57 14.76 -11.59 13.09
N ILE A 58 15.30 -12.36 14.03
CA ILE A 58 14.50 -13.36 14.75
C ILE A 58 13.59 -12.63 15.74
N GLY A 59 12.32 -13.00 15.78
CA GLY A 59 11.31 -12.43 16.65
C GLY A 59 10.10 -13.35 16.77
N GLY A 60 8.92 -12.79 17.03
CA GLY A 60 7.70 -13.56 17.31
C GLY A 60 7.61 -13.98 18.78
N TYR A 61 6.66 -14.85 19.10
CA TYR A 61 6.45 -15.29 20.47
C TYR A 61 7.64 -16.14 20.93
N LYS A 62 8.35 -15.68 21.97
CA LYS A 62 9.59 -16.31 22.45
C LYS A 62 10.65 -16.53 21.34
N ASN A 63 10.77 -15.57 20.41
CA ASN A 63 11.78 -15.61 19.33
C ASN A 63 11.69 -16.87 18.45
N ASP A 64 10.50 -17.27 18.05
CA ASP A 64 10.23 -18.53 17.35
C ASP A 64 10.38 -18.46 15.81
N ARG A 65 10.51 -17.28 15.20
CA ARG A 65 10.49 -17.15 13.71
C ARG A 65 11.28 -15.96 13.17
N TRP A 66 11.58 -15.99 11.87
CA TRP A 66 12.04 -14.81 11.13
C TRP A 66 10.92 -13.77 10.99
N VAL A 67 11.27 -12.50 11.24
CA VAL A 67 10.40 -11.33 11.06
C VAL A 67 11.11 -10.32 10.16
N GLY A 68 10.37 -9.80 9.18
CA GLY A 68 10.83 -8.74 8.30
C GLY A 68 10.27 -7.39 8.73
N GLN A 69 11.14 -6.40 8.86
CA GLN A 69 10.79 -5.03 9.22
C GLN A 69 11.10 -4.10 8.05
N LEU A 70 10.11 -3.32 7.65
CA LEU A 70 10.28 -2.20 6.72
C LEU A 70 10.44 -0.92 7.53
N ILE A 71 11.65 -0.36 7.50
CA ILE A 71 12.02 0.85 8.24
C ILE A 71 12.03 2.01 7.25
N VAL A 72 11.43 3.14 7.64
CA VAL A 72 11.31 4.32 6.79
C VAL A 72 11.47 5.59 7.62
N GLY A 73 12.08 6.63 7.03
CA GLY A 73 12.17 7.94 7.66
C GLY A 73 13.30 8.09 8.68
N GLU A 74 14.17 7.10 8.82
CA GLU A 74 15.35 7.20 9.67
C GLU A 74 16.23 8.38 9.23
N GLY A 75 16.59 9.26 10.18
CA GLY A 75 17.35 10.49 9.90
C GLY A 75 16.54 11.61 9.24
N LEU A 76 15.24 11.42 9.00
CA LEU A 76 14.34 12.48 8.55
C LEU A 76 13.54 13.01 9.75
N LYS A 77 13.35 14.34 9.81
CA LYS A 77 12.46 14.98 10.82
C LYS A 77 11.01 14.47 10.75
N TYR A 78 10.65 13.75 9.68
CA TYR A 78 9.31 13.26 9.42
C TYR A 78 9.39 11.89 8.73
N GLY A 79 8.99 10.85 9.45
CA GLY A 79 8.70 9.54 8.89
C GLY A 79 7.21 9.49 8.60
N ALA A 80 6.80 9.65 7.34
CA ALA A 80 5.38 9.70 6.96
C ALA A 80 4.70 8.32 7.00
N SER A 81 4.88 7.59 8.09
CA SER A 81 4.20 6.32 8.35
C SER A 81 2.67 6.48 8.25
N HIS A 82 2.15 7.66 8.59
CA HIS A 82 0.74 8.02 8.44
C HIS A 82 0.33 8.34 6.99
N GLU A 83 1.23 8.78 6.10
CA GLU A 83 0.89 8.96 4.68
C GLU A 83 0.69 7.64 3.93
N PHE A 84 1.20 6.53 4.46
CA PHE A 84 0.98 5.21 3.89
C PHE A 84 -0.44 4.73 4.21
N GLY A 85 -1.33 4.79 3.21
CA GLY A 85 -2.74 4.41 3.34
C GLY A 85 -3.72 5.58 3.19
N HIS A 86 -3.26 6.84 3.26
CA HIS A 86 -4.13 7.98 2.96
C HIS A 86 -4.43 8.09 1.47
N GLU A 87 -5.70 8.23 1.13
CA GLU A 87 -6.26 8.30 -0.21
C GLU A 87 -6.18 9.72 -0.84
N ALA A 88 -5.12 10.50 -0.63
CA ALA A 88 -5.06 11.86 -1.19
C ALA A 88 -5.03 11.85 -2.74
N ALA A 89 -5.98 12.58 -3.34
CA ALA A 89 -6.04 12.81 -4.78
C ALA A 89 -5.18 14.03 -5.14
N ARG A 90 -4.56 14.01 -6.33
CA ARG A 90 -3.73 15.12 -6.82
C ARG A 90 -4.58 16.04 -7.68
N SER A 91 -4.48 17.35 -7.46
CA SER A 91 -5.04 18.33 -8.39
C SER A 91 -4.23 18.30 -9.69
N THR A 92 -4.89 18.09 -10.83
CA THR A 92 -4.23 18.07 -12.15
C THR A 92 -3.71 19.45 -12.55
N GLU A 93 -4.30 20.54 -12.02
CA GLU A 93 -3.94 21.92 -12.35
C GLU A 93 -2.74 22.43 -11.55
N SER A 94 -2.69 22.17 -10.24
CA SER A 94 -1.66 22.73 -9.36
C SER A 94 -0.58 21.73 -8.96
N GLY A 95 -0.76 20.44 -9.28
CA GLY A 95 0.13 19.37 -8.84
C GLY A 95 0.16 19.15 -7.31
N GLN A 96 -0.63 19.92 -6.54
CA GLN A 96 -0.73 19.84 -5.09
C GLN A 96 -1.73 18.76 -4.65
N TYR A 97 -1.53 18.26 -3.43
CA TYR A 97 -2.45 17.30 -2.80
C TYR A 97 -3.70 18.00 -2.29
N VAL A 98 -4.86 17.44 -2.60
CA VAL A 98 -6.16 17.92 -2.11
C VAL A 98 -6.91 16.79 -1.44
N GLU A 99 -7.61 17.12 -0.35
CA GLU A 99 -8.54 16.19 0.29
C GLU A 99 -9.60 15.74 -0.72
N ARG A 100 -9.91 14.44 -0.66
CA ARG A 100 -10.81 13.79 -1.61
C ARG A 100 -12.26 14.15 -1.28
N PHE A 101 -12.70 15.36 -1.63
CA PHE A 101 -14.10 15.75 -1.45
C PHE A 101 -15.02 14.91 -2.37
N PRO A 102 -15.94 14.10 -1.83
CA PRO A 102 -16.84 13.23 -2.62
C PRO A 102 -17.77 14.03 -3.55
N ALA A 103 -17.97 15.33 -3.29
CA ALA A 103 -18.78 16.23 -4.10
C ALA A 103 -18.27 16.40 -5.55
N ARG A 104 -16.95 16.44 -5.76
CA ARG A 104 -16.37 16.67 -7.11
C ARG A 104 -16.64 15.51 -8.08
N ARG A 105 -16.58 14.25 -7.63
CA ARG A 105 -16.93 13.09 -8.47
C ARG A 105 -18.39 13.10 -8.91
N ARG A 106 -19.31 13.49 -8.01
CA ARG A 106 -20.74 13.65 -8.34
C ARG A 106 -20.96 14.76 -9.37
N ALA A 107 -20.29 15.90 -9.23
CA ALA A 107 -20.40 17.02 -10.17
C ALA A 107 -19.86 16.67 -11.58
N VAL A 108 -18.69 16.02 -11.66
CA VAL A 108 -18.10 15.59 -12.93
C VAL A 108 -18.99 14.54 -13.63
N ARG A 109 -19.55 13.58 -12.87
CA ARG A 109 -20.51 12.61 -13.42
C ARG A 109 -21.77 13.30 -13.97
N LYS A 110 -22.34 14.26 -13.24
CA LYS A 110 -23.50 15.04 -13.69
C LYS A 110 -23.21 15.81 -14.99
N ARG A 111 -22.03 16.44 -15.09
CA ARG A 111 -21.63 17.20 -16.30
C ARG A 111 -21.45 16.30 -17.52
N LYS A 112 -20.81 15.13 -17.36
CA LYS A 112 -20.70 14.12 -18.44
C LYS A 112 -22.06 13.57 -18.86
N ALA A 113 -22.97 13.32 -17.91
CA ALA A 113 -24.31 12.84 -18.21
C ALA A 113 -25.14 13.88 -18.98
N ARG A 114 -24.97 15.18 -18.68
CA ARG A 114 -25.63 16.26 -19.41
C ARG A 114 -25.07 16.40 -20.83
N ALA A 115 -23.75 16.43 -20.99
CA ALA A 115 -23.12 16.48 -22.30
C ALA A 115 -23.50 15.28 -23.21
N ALA A 116 -23.64 14.09 -22.63
CA ALA A 116 -24.10 12.91 -23.37
C ALA A 116 -25.59 13.00 -23.81
N LYS A 117 -26.43 13.69 -23.04
CA LYS A 117 -27.83 13.97 -23.44
C LYS A 117 -27.87 14.99 -24.56
N ASP A 118 -27.11 16.06 -24.44
CA ASP A 118 -27.05 17.13 -25.44
C ASP A 118 -26.53 16.57 -26.79
N LEU A 119 -25.48 15.73 -26.75
CA LEU A 119 -24.98 15.05 -27.94
C LEU A 119 -26.02 14.12 -28.58
N LYS A 120 -26.77 13.37 -27.78
CA LYS A 120 -27.86 12.52 -28.30
C LYS A 120 -28.98 13.34 -28.94
N GLN A 121 -29.26 14.53 -28.41
CA GLN A 121 -30.28 15.42 -28.99
C GLN A 121 -29.82 15.96 -30.34
N VAL A 122 -28.56 16.41 -30.45
CA VAL A 122 -27.96 16.88 -31.71
C VAL A 122 -27.92 15.76 -32.75
N LEU A 123 -27.48 14.56 -32.38
CA LEU A 123 -27.46 13.42 -33.30
C LEU A 123 -28.86 12.99 -33.75
N ARG A 124 -29.88 13.20 -32.92
CA ARG A 124 -31.27 12.92 -33.28
C ARG A 124 -31.83 13.99 -34.22
N SER A 125 -31.50 15.27 -34.03
CA SER A 125 -31.92 16.32 -34.95
C SER A 125 -31.30 16.17 -36.33
N LEU A 126 -30.03 15.73 -36.41
CA LEU A 126 -29.33 15.46 -37.67
C LEU A 126 -29.85 14.23 -38.42
N ARG A 127 -30.57 13.33 -37.75
CA ARG A 127 -31.18 12.14 -38.36
C ARG A 127 -32.59 12.39 -38.89
N ASN A 128 -33.22 13.48 -38.44
CA ASN A 128 -34.58 13.87 -38.81
C ASN A 128 -34.61 15.08 -39.78
N SER A 129 -33.44 15.51 -40.23
CA SER A 129 -33.20 16.48 -41.32
C SER A 129 -32.72 15.74 -42.56
#